data_AF-F0HKD2-F1
#
_entry.id   AF-F0HKD2-F1
#
_cell.length_a   1.000
_cell.length_b   1.000
_cell.length_c   1.000
_cell.angle_alpha   90.00
_cell.angle_beta   90.00
_cell.angle_gamma   90.00
#
_symmetry.space_group_name_H-M   'P 1'
#
loop_
_entity.id
_entity.type
_entity.pdbx_description
1 polymer ?
#
loop_
_entity_poly.entity_id
_entity_poly.type
_entity_poly.pdbx_seq_one_letter_code
_entity_poly.pdbx_strand_id
1 'polypeptide(L)'
;MTDLDTRVRQAFDNVTVPDDVKRGTLTYIASIAEASGVSAETAPASAAAPRKHARARIIPLRRAAAALAACLALAFAGFGGFAYAQPTTYVGIDVNPSIELGVNRFGIVVRVEALNGDGESLLDAVSLTGRGYADALSLLTQSDAFSPYAQEDSYIEISVTSDDARQAEAIRQQSDACLSALPCRGSCHAVDEGTREAAVSAGMGVGRYRAALELVELDPSVTLEECASLSMRELRDRIAALSSGDSEGRGSGNGQHGHGGGGGQHGKGNR
;
A
#
# COMPACT_ATOMS: atom_id res chain seq x y z
N MET A 1 25.56 -6.73 -47.78
CA MET A 1 24.53 -5.68 -47.91
C MET A 1 23.20 -6.38 -48.12
N THR A 2 22.22 -6.11 -47.25
CA THR A 2 20.92 -6.77 -47.29
C THR A 2 20.04 -6.12 -48.35
N ASP A 3 19.13 -6.90 -48.95
CA ASP A 3 18.12 -6.42 -49.92
C ASP A 3 17.30 -5.23 -49.38
N LEU A 4 17.13 -5.16 -48.07
CA LEU A 4 16.43 -4.10 -47.36
C LEU A 4 17.15 -2.74 -47.45
N ASP A 5 18.48 -2.71 -47.33
CA ASP A 5 19.27 -1.46 -47.38
C ASP A 5 19.22 -0.82 -48.79
N THR A 6 19.23 -1.64 -49.83
CA THR A 6 19.11 -1.18 -51.22
C THR A 6 17.73 -0.58 -51.48
N ARG A 7 16.67 -1.22 -50.96
CA ARG A 7 15.28 -0.75 -51.10
C ARG A 7 15.03 0.55 -50.35
N VAL A 8 15.61 0.72 -49.15
CA VAL A 8 15.49 1.97 -48.39
C VAL A 8 16.19 3.13 -49.10
N ARG A 9 17.38 2.91 -49.67
CA ARG A 9 18.08 3.97 -50.43
C ARG A 9 17.32 4.37 -51.70
N GLN A 10 16.82 3.41 -52.48
CA GLN A 10 16.00 3.70 -53.66
C GLN A 10 14.68 4.43 -53.34
N ALA A 11 14.10 4.21 -52.15
CA ALA A 11 12.88 4.90 -51.74
C ALA A 11 13.10 6.40 -51.50
N PHE A 12 14.31 6.83 -51.13
CA PHE A 12 14.64 8.23 -50.89
C PHE A 12 15.13 9.00 -52.13
N ASP A 13 15.72 8.31 -53.11
CA ASP A 13 16.18 8.95 -54.36
C ASP A 13 15.03 9.53 -55.21
N ASN A 14 13.80 9.02 -55.04
CA ASN A 14 12.62 9.51 -55.74
C ASN A 14 11.87 10.64 -54.99
N VAL A 15 12.32 11.03 -53.80
CA VAL A 15 11.71 12.12 -53.04
C VAL A 15 12.21 13.45 -53.57
N THR A 16 11.49 13.97 -54.56
CA THR A 16 11.70 15.32 -55.07
C THR A 16 10.66 16.26 -54.50
N VAL A 17 11.10 17.44 -54.06
CA VAL A 17 10.16 18.49 -53.62
C VAL A 17 9.34 18.93 -54.83
N PRO A 18 8.01 18.88 -54.77
CA PRO A 18 7.18 19.21 -55.91
C PRO A 18 7.32 20.71 -56.27
N ASP A 19 7.22 21.01 -57.57
CA ASP A 19 7.63 22.31 -58.10
C ASP A 19 6.72 23.48 -57.70
N ASP A 20 5.51 23.18 -57.25
CA ASP A 20 4.58 24.12 -56.62
C ASP A 20 5.12 24.64 -55.27
N VAL A 21 5.74 23.77 -54.46
CA VAL A 21 6.39 24.14 -53.20
C VAL A 21 7.64 24.98 -53.45
N LYS A 22 8.43 24.64 -54.48
CA LYS A 22 9.58 25.46 -54.88
C LYS A 22 9.14 26.84 -55.36
N ARG A 23 8.12 26.92 -56.21
CA ARG A 23 7.56 28.19 -56.67
C ARG A 23 6.97 29.00 -55.53
N GLY A 24 6.18 28.39 -54.64
CA GLY A 24 5.63 29.05 -53.47
C GLY A 24 6.71 29.63 -52.56
N THR A 25 7.80 28.89 -52.36
CA THR A 25 8.95 29.36 -51.55
C THR A 25 9.67 30.52 -52.23
N LEU A 26 9.89 30.47 -53.54
CA LEU A 26 10.52 31.58 -54.28
C LEU A 26 9.63 32.83 -54.31
N THR A 27 8.32 32.68 -54.48
CA THR A 27 7.37 33.80 -54.42
C THR A 27 7.31 34.42 -53.03
N TYR A 28 7.41 33.61 -51.97
CA TYR A 28 7.46 34.10 -50.60
C TYR A 28 8.78 34.82 -50.29
N ILE A 29 9.92 34.35 -50.82
CA ILE A 29 11.20 35.04 -50.71
C ILE A 29 11.17 36.37 -51.49
N ALA A 30 10.57 36.38 -52.68
CA ALA A 30 10.41 37.59 -53.49
C ALA A 30 9.48 38.61 -52.81
N SER A 31 8.37 38.18 -52.20
CA SER A 31 7.46 39.08 -51.48
C SER A 31 8.09 39.65 -50.20
N ILE A 32 8.98 38.91 -49.54
CA ILE A 32 9.80 39.44 -48.44
C ILE A 32 10.81 40.48 -48.96
N ALA A 33 11.40 40.26 -50.14
CA ALA A 33 12.32 41.21 -50.75
C ALA A 33 11.62 42.52 -51.17
N GLU A 34 10.40 42.43 -51.74
CA GLU A 34 9.56 43.58 -52.13
C GLU A 34 9.02 44.33 -50.91
N ALA A 35 8.52 43.63 -49.87
CA ALA A 35 8.05 44.26 -48.63
C ALA A 35 9.17 44.92 -47.81
N SER A 36 10.42 44.51 -48.03
CA SER A 36 11.62 45.10 -47.42
C SER A 36 12.18 46.29 -48.20
N GLY A 37 11.57 46.66 -49.34
CA GLY A 37 11.96 47.84 -50.14
C GLY A 37 13.39 47.79 -50.69
N VAL A 38 13.95 46.59 -50.93
CA VAL A 38 15.30 46.43 -51.49
C VAL A 38 15.20 46.35 -53.01
N SER A 39 15.17 47.51 -53.67
CA SER A 39 15.56 47.59 -55.08
C SER A 39 17.06 47.25 -55.19
N ALA A 40 17.38 46.32 -56.08
CA ALA A 40 18.75 46.06 -56.50
C ALA A 40 19.23 47.24 -57.37
N GLU A 41 19.73 48.29 -56.75
CA GLU A 41 20.67 49.18 -57.44
C GLU A 41 21.59 49.87 -56.44
N THR A 42 22.86 49.50 -56.52
CA THR A 42 24.00 50.32 -56.08
C THR A 42 24.84 50.44 -57.34
N ALA A 43 25.18 51.63 -57.81
CA ALA A 43 25.81 52.67 -57.00
C ALA A 43 25.49 54.12 -57.45
N PRO A 44 25.92 55.18 -56.71
CA PRO A 44 26.70 55.13 -55.47
C PRO A 44 26.29 56.08 -54.31
N ALA A 45 26.77 55.66 -53.13
CA ALA A 45 27.34 56.44 -52.02
C ALA A 45 26.49 57.47 -51.26
N SER A 46 26.15 57.15 -50.01
CA SER A 46 26.70 57.86 -48.84
C SER A 46 26.35 57.14 -47.52
N ALA A 47 27.16 57.38 -46.51
CA ALA A 47 27.33 56.66 -45.26
C ALA A 47 26.08 56.49 -44.37
N ALA A 48 25.93 55.32 -43.73
CA ALA A 48 25.30 55.20 -42.41
C ALA A 48 25.63 53.87 -41.70
N ALA A 49 25.80 53.98 -40.39
CA ALA A 49 26.23 53.05 -39.34
C ALA A 49 25.69 51.59 -39.36
N PRO A 50 26.37 50.63 -38.69
CA PRO A 50 26.00 49.22 -38.72
C PRO A 50 24.68 48.99 -37.98
N ARG A 51 23.65 48.55 -38.71
CA ARG A 51 22.37 48.16 -38.13
C ARG A 51 22.53 46.81 -37.41
N LYS A 52 22.33 46.83 -36.09
CA LYS A 52 22.38 45.66 -35.21
C LYS A 52 21.26 44.68 -35.60
N HIS A 53 21.59 43.62 -36.32
CA HIS A 53 20.67 42.50 -36.52
C HIS A 53 20.33 41.87 -35.16
N ALA A 54 19.04 41.89 -34.80
CA ALA A 54 18.55 41.17 -33.64
C ALA A 54 18.80 39.67 -33.85
N ARG A 55 19.85 39.14 -33.22
CA ARG A 55 20.16 37.71 -33.24
C ARG A 55 18.96 36.96 -32.65
N ALA A 56 18.29 36.15 -33.47
CA ALA A 56 17.40 35.12 -32.96
C ALA A 56 18.21 34.29 -31.95
N ARG A 57 17.80 34.34 -30.67
CA ARG A 57 18.47 33.59 -29.60
C ARG A 57 18.14 32.12 -29.81
N ILE A 58 18.94 31.43 -30.61
CA ILE A 58 18.99 29.98 -30.64
C ILE A 58 19.42 29.57 -29.24
N ILE A 59 18.49 29.08 -28.43
CA ILE A 59 18.82 28.53 -27.12
C ILE A 59 19.81 27.39 -27.40
N PRO A 60 21.04 27.43 -26.86
CA PRO A 60 22.01 26.38 -27.13
C PRO A 60 21.41 25.06 -26.68
N LEU A 61 21.52 24.01 -27.51
CA LEU A 61 20.93 22.68 -27.27
C LEU A 61 21.19 22.16 -25.83
N ARG A 62 22.34 22.54 -25.24
CA ARG A 62 22.74 22.25 -23.85
C ARG A 62 21.81 22.88 -22.79
N ARG A 63 21.29 24.10 -23.00
CA ARG A 63 20.32 24.75 -22.11
C ARG A 63 18.93 24.12 -22.23
N ALA A 64 18.53 23.69 -23.43
CA ALA A 64 17.29 22.94 -23.63
C ALA A 64 17.37 21.55 -22.97
N ALA A 65 18.51 20.84 -23.12
CA ALA A 65 18.76 19.57 -22.45
C ALA A 65 18.80 19.71 -20.91
N ALA A 66 19.44 20.77 -20.39
CA ALA A 66 19.44 21.05 -18.95
C ALA A 66 18.03 21.36 -18.42
N ALA A 67 17.22 22.13 -19.16
CA ALA A 67 15.83 22.38 -18.80
C ALA A 67 14.99 21.10 -18.81
N LEU A 68 15.15 20.24 -19.82
CA LEU A 68 14.47 18.95 -19.88
C LEU A 68 14.90 18.03 -18.73
N ALA A 69 16.21 17.95 -18.44
CA ALA A 69 16.72 17.18 -17.31
C ALA A 69 16.18 17.70 -15.97
N ALA A 70 16.10 19.02 -15.79
CA ALA A 70 15.47 19.62 -14.61
C ALA A 70 13.97 19.31 -14.53
N CYS A 71 13.23 19.39 -15.65
CA CYS A 71 11.81 19.03 -15.70
C CYS A 71 11.58 17.55 -15.38
N LEU A 72 12.42 16.65 -15.90
CA LEU A 72 12.35 15.23 -15.58
C LEU A 72 12.70 14.99 -14.11
N ALA A 73 13.75 15.61 -13.58
CA ALA A 73 14.10 15.51 -12.17
C ALA A 73 12.95 15.99 -11.26
N LEU A 74 12.30 17.10 -11.60
CA LEU A 74 11.12 17.60 -10.89
C LEU A 74 9.91 16.66 -11.04
N ALA A 75 9.68 16.08 -12.21
CA ALA A 75 8.62 15.10 -12.43
C ALA A 75 8.85 13.81 -11.64
N PHE A 76 10.08 13.29 -11.64
CA PHE A 76 10.46 12.11 -10.85
C PHE A 76 10.40 12.38 -9.34
N ALA A 77 10.90 13.53 -8.89
CA ALA A 77 10.85 13.90 -7.48
C ALA A 77 9.41 14.16 -7.00
N GLY A 78 8.60 14.85 -7.81
CA GLY A 78 7.21 15.17 -7.47
C GLY A 78 6.30 13.95 -7.53
N PHE A 79 6.19 13.32 -8.71
CA PHE A 79 5.26 12.20 -8.91
C PHE A 79 5.78 10.89 -8.31
N GLY A 80 7.06 10.59 -8.51
CA GLY A 80 7.69 9.40 -7.94
C GLY A 80 7.78 9.47 -6.42
N GLY A 81 8.14 10.63 -5.87
CA GLY A 81 8.16 10.86 -4.42
C GLY A 81 6.78 10.74 -3.78
N PHE A 82 5.75 11.35 -4.39
CA PHE A 82 4.38 11.24 -3.90
C PHE A 82 3.86 9.79 -3.93
N ALA A 83 4.04 9.08 -5.04
CA ALA A 83 3.60 7.69 -5.17
C ALA A 83 4.33 6.74 -4.21
N TYR A 84 5.56 7.08 -3.81
CA TYR A 84 6.33 6.34 -2.83
C TYR A 84 5.91 6.65 -1.39
N ALA A 85 5.56 7.89 -1.07
CA ALA A 85 5.25 8.31 0.30
C ALA A 85 3.82 7.97 0.77
N GLN A 86 2.90 7.68 -0.16
CA GLN A 86 1.50 7.40 0.18
C GLN A 86 1.28 5.92 0.54
N PRO A 87 0.69 5.62 1.72
CA PRO A 87 0.25 4.27 2.05
C PRO A 87 -0.91 3.85 1.13
N THR A 88 -0.90 2.58 0.73
CA THR A 88 -1.97 1.92 -0.05
C THR A 88 -2.62 0.78 0.72
N THR A 89 -1.97 0.32 1.79
CA THR A 89 -2.49 -0.68 2.73
C THR A 89 -2.19 -0.22 4.14
N TYR A 90 -3.17 -0.37 5.03
CA TYR A 90 -3.01 -0.17 6.46
C TYR A 90 -3.02 -1.53 7.17
N VAL A 91 -2.08 -1.71 8.09
CA VAL A 91 -1.94 -2.95 8.86
C VAL A 91 -1.98 -2.60 10.34
N GLY A 92 -3.09 -2.92 10.99
CA GLY A 92 -3.24 -2.84 12.44
C GLY A 92 -2.65 -4.07 13.11
N ILE A 93 -1.89 -3.87 14.19
CA ILE A 93 -1.35 -4.95 15.03
C ILE A 93 -1.81 -4.69 16.46
N ASP A 94 -2.64 -5.59 16.97
CA ASP A 94 -3.30 -5.47 18.26
C ASP A 94 -2.93 -6.63 19.20
N VAL A 95 -2.37 -6.27 20.36
CA VAL A 95 -2.13 -7.17 21.50
C VAL A 95 -2.49 -6.42 22.79
N ASN A 96 -1.52 -5.63 23.26
CA ASN A 96 -1.54 -4.58 24.27
C ASN A 96 -0.17 -3.86 24.23
N PRO A 97 0.41 -3.76 23.04
CA PRO A 97 0.38 -2.53 22.24
C PRO A 97 -0.65 -2.59 21.12
N SER A 98 -1.10 -1.42 20.67
CA SER A 98 -1.93 -1.25 19.48
C SER A 98 -1.25 -0.23 18.56
N ILE A 99 -0.87 -0.67 17.37
CA ILE A 99 -0.17 0.16 16.38
C ILE A 99 -0.76 -0.05 14.99
N GLU A 100 -0.59 0.94 14.11
CA GLU A 100 -0.95 0.86 12.70
C GLU A 100 0.24 1.18 11.80
N LEU A 101 0.49 0.32 10.82
CA LEU A 101 1.50 0.51 9.78
C LEU A 101 0.82 0.90 8.47
N GLY A 102 1.23 2.01 7.87
CA GLY A 102 0.88 2.35 6.49
C GLY A 102 1.96 1.85 5.53
N VAL A 103 1.60 0.89 4.68
CA VAL A 103 2.47 0.26 3.69
C VAL A 103 2.13 0.80 2.31
N ASN A 104 3.14 1.30 1.58
CA ASN A 104 2.95 1.82 0.22
C ASN A 104 2.86 0.67 -0.81
N ARG A 105 2.59 1.02 -2.08
CA ARG A 105 2.47 0.07 -3.19
C ARG A 105 3.69 -0.83 -3.44
N PHE A 106 4.85 -0.47 -2.89
CA PHE A 106 6.11 -1.21 -3.03
C PHE A 106 6.32 -2.19 -1.86
N GLY A 107 5.36 -2.30 -0.95
CA GLY A 107 5.48 -3.12 0.26
C GLY A 107 6.37 -2.49 1.33
N ILE A 108 6.60 -1.17 1.27
CA ILE A 108 7.47 -0.45 2.21
C ILE A 108 6.61 0.29 3.24
N VAL A 109 6.98 0.17 4.51
CA VAL A 109 6.36 0.92 5.61
C VAL A 109 6.74 2.39 5.48
N VAL A 110 5.75 3.25 5.25
CA VAL A 110 5.92 4.70 5.06
C VAL A 110 5.26 5.53 6.15
N ARG A 111 4.37 4.90 6.92
CA ARG A 111 3.67 5.50 8.07
C ARG A 111 3.64 4.49 9.20
N VAL A 112 3.79 4.98 10.43
CA VAL A 112 3.73 4.17 11.65
C VAL A 112 3.02 5.03 12.69
N GLU A 113 2.00 4.47 13.32
CA GLU A 113 1.18 5.17 14.30
C GLU A 113 0.94 4.30 15.53
N ALA A 114 1.12 4.89 16.72
CA ALA A 114 0.69 4.27 17.96
C ALA A 114 -0.77 4.64 18.22
N LEU A 115 -1.56 3.65 18.64
CA LEU A 115 -2.97 3.83 18.97
C LEU A 115 -3.22 3.78 20.49
N ASN A 116 -2.22 3.38 21.28
CA ASN A 116 -2.24 3.46 22.74
C ASN A 116 -0.82 3.69 23.31
N GLY A 117 -0.70 3.99 24.61
CA GLY A 117 0.59 4.30 25.26
C GLY A 117 1.61 3.16 25.23
N ASP A 118 1.16 1.90 25.26
CA ASP A 118 2.03 0.74 25.06
C ASP A 118 2.59 0.70 23.63
N GLY A 119 1.78 1.10 22.64
CA GLY A 119 2.20 1.29 21.26
C GLY A 119 3.24 2.40 21.11
N GLU A 120 3.09 3.53 21.80
CA GLU A 120 4.09 4.60 21.81
C GLU A 120 5.42 4.10 22.35
N SER A 121 5.39 3.41 23.49
CA SER A 121 6.58 2.83 24.13
C SER A 121 7.29 1.82 23.23
N LEU A 122 6.53 1.02 22.47
CA LEU A 122 7.09 0.06 21.52
C LEU A 122 7.76 0.77 20.33
N LEU A 123 7.12 1.79 19.77
CA LEU A 123 7.62 2.49 18.59
C LEU A 123 8.83 3.39 18.90
N ASP A 124 8.99 3.83 20.14
CA ASP A 124 10.21 4.51 20.61
C ASP A 124 11.44 3.59 20.59
N ALA A 125 11.23 2.28 20.75
CA ALA A 125 12.30 1.29 20.77
C ALA A 125 12.67 0.75 19.38
N VAL A 126 11.76 0.83 18.39
CA VAL A 126 11.92 0.15 17.09
C VAL A 126 11.60 1.07 15.91
N SER A 127 12.58 1.31 15.04
CA SER A 127 12.39 2.09 13.81
C SER A 127 11.94 1.21 12.63
N LEU A 128 10.65 1.30 12.29
CA LEU A 128 10.01 0.51 11.23
C LEU A 128 9.95 1.22 9.86
N THR A 129 9.87 2.56 9.85
CA THR A 129 9.73 3.34 8.61
C THR A 129 10.88 3.13 7.63
N GLY A 130 10.56 2.99 6.34
CA GLY A 130 11.51 2.77 5.25
C GLY A 130 11.88 1.31 5.01
N ARG A 131 11.34 0.36 5.79
CA ARG A 131 11.60 -1.07 5.65
C ARG A 131 10.50 -1.76 4.85
N GLY A 132 10.81 -2.90 4.22
CA GLY A 132 9.78 -3.79 3.70
C GLY A 132 8.88 -4.32 4.82
N TYR A 133 7.61 -4.57 4.54
CA TYR A 133 6.63 -4.99 5.55
C TYR A 133 7.09 -6.25 6.33
N ALA A 134 7.51 -7.30 5.63
CA ALA A 134 8.00 -8.53 6.27
C ALA A 134 9.21 -8.28 7.19
N ASP A 135 10.17 -7.44 6.75
CA ASP A 135 11.34 -7.09 7.56
C ASP A 135 10.95 -6.23 8.77
N ALA A 136 9.99 -5.32 8.60
CA ALA A 136 9.47 -4.50 9.69
C ALA A 136 8.76 -5.34 10.74
N LEU A 137 7.88 -6.26 10.33
CA LEU A 137 7.16 -7.14 11.23
C LEU A 137 8.11 -8.12 11.96
N SER A 138 9.09 -8.67 11.25
CA SER A 138 10.14 -9.51 11.82
C SER A 138 10.97 -8.74 12.86
N LEU A 139 11.44 -7.53 12.52
CA LEU A 139 12.18 -6.67 13.45
C LEU A 139 11.35 -6.32 14.69
N LEU A 140 10.07 -5.98 14.50
CA LEU A 140 9.16 -5.65 15.58
C LEU A 140 9.03 -6.83 16.55
N THR A 141 8.65 -8.00 16.03
CA THR A 141 8.34 -9.18 16.83
C THR A 141 9.58 -9.83 17.48
N GLN A 142 10.76 -9.60 16.93
CA GLN A 142 12.04 -10.05 17.50
C GLN A 142 12.69 -9.03 18.46
N SER A 143 12.09 -7.84 18.63
CA SER A 143 12.64 -6.83 19.52
C SER A 143 12.41 -7.18 21.00
N ASP A 144 13.37 -6.80 21.86
CA ASP A 144 13.23 -6.96 23.31
C ASP A 144 11.99 -6.21 23.85
N ALA A 145 11.65 -5.08 23.22
CA ALA A 145 10.46 -4.29 23.57
C ALA A 145 9.14 -5.02 23.27
N PHE A 146 9.11 -5.88 22.24
CA PHE A 146 7.92 -6.64 21.88
C PHE A 146 7.82 -7.99 22.62
N SER A 147 8.94 -8.54 23.08
CA SER A 147 9.00 -9.86 23.72
C SER A 147 7.95 -10.08 24.83
N PRO A 148 7.67 -9.12 25.74
CA PRO A 148 6.63 -9.29 26.77
C PRO A 148 5.21 -9.51 26.22
N TYR A 149 4.95 -9.12 24.98
CA TYR A 149 3.64 -9.22 24.33
C TYR A 149 3.48 -10.44 23.42
N ALA A 150 4.54 -11.24 23.26
CA ALA A 150 4.57 -12.44 22.41
C ALA A 150 4.80 -13.72 23.22
N GLN A 151 4.26 -13.79 24.44
CA GLN A 151 4.35 -14.97 25.31
C GLN A 151 3.32 -16.04 24.91
N GLU A 152 3.50 -17.30 25.31
CA GLU A 152 2.64 -18.44 24.90
C GLU A 152 1.13 -18.20 25.09
N ASP A 153 0.77 -17.44 26.11
CA ASP A 153 -0.61 -17.13 26.47
C ASP A 153 -1.13 -15.81 25.86
N SER A 154 -0.30 -15.11 25.09
CA SER A 154 -0.66 -13.88 24.38
C SER A 154 -1.46 -14.19 23.10
N TYR A 155 -2.23 -13.21 22.64
CA TYR A 155 -2.99 -13.28 21.40
C TYR A 155 -2.69 -12.05 20.53
N ILE A 156 -2.13 -12.27 19.35
CA ILE A 156 -1.84 -11.22 18.37
C ILE A 156 -2.88 -11.20 17.27
N GLU A 157 -3.53 -10.06 17.10
CA GLU A 157 -4.44 -9.84 15.98
C GLU A 157 -3.84 -8.86 14.97
N ILE A 158 -3.77 -9.28 13.72
CA ILE A 158 -3.32 -8.45 12.60
C ILE A 158 -4.50 -8.18 11.68
N SER A 159 -4.83 -6.91 11.46
CA SER A 159 -5.90 -6.49 10.55
C SER A 159 -5.30 -5.78 9.33
N VAL A 160 -5.72 -6.18 8.14
CA VAL A 160 -5.19 -5.65 6.87
C VAL A 160 -6.32 -4.97 6.09
N THR A 161 -6.19 -3.66 5.87
CA THR A 161 -7.15 -2.84 5.12
C THR A 161 -6.46 -2.29 3.88
N SER A 162 -6.95 -2.63 2.68
CA SER A 162 -6.30 -2.30 1.41
C SER A 162 -7.31 -2.27 0.26
N ASP A 163 -7.14 -1.31 -0.64
CA ASP A 163 -7.87 -1.26 -1.93
C ASP A 163 -7.23 -2.14 -3.02
N ASP A 164 -6.00 -2.62 -2.79
CA ASP A 164 -5.31 -3.58 -3.67
C ASP A 164 -5.37 -4.99 -3.05
N ALA A 165 -6.18 -5.86 -3.65
CA ALA A 165 -6.38 -7.24 -3.20
C ALA A 165 -5.12 -8.11 -3.31
N ARG A 166 -4.24 -7.86 -4.29
CA ARG A 166 -2.99 -8.64 -4.44
C ARG A 166 -2.00 -8.23 -3.35
N GLN A 167 -1.91 -6.93 -3.09
CA GLN A 167 -1.10 -6.42 -2.00
C GLN A 167 -1.61 -6.91 -0.63
N ALA A 168 -2.93 -6.86 -0.41
CA ALA A 168 -3.56 -7.37 0.80
C ALA A 168 -3.20 -8.83 1.05
N GLU A 169 -3.33 -9.67 0.02
CA GLU A 169 -3.00 -11.10 0.12
C GLU A 169 -1.50 -11.33 0.41
N ALA A 170 -0.60 -10.59 -0.23
CA ALA A 170 0.83 -10.68 0.04
C ALA A 170 1.17 -10.30 1.49
N ILE A 171 0.58 -9.21 2.01
CA ILE A 171 0.75 -8.78 3.39
C ILE A 171 0.18 -9.82 4.36
N ARG A 172 -0.98 -10.40 4.07
CA ARG A 172 -1.57 -11.47 4.90
C ARG A 172 -0.67 -12.69 4.97
N GLN A 173 -0.17 -13.19 3.84
CA GLN A 173 0.76 -14.32 3.82
C GLN A 173 2.04 -14.04 4.62
N GLN A 174 2.59 -12.83 4.52
CA GLN A 174 3.75 -12.41 5.31
C GLN A 174 3.43 -12.34 6.81
N SER A 175 2.22 -11.88 7.15
CA SER A 175 1.72 -11.82 8.54
C SER A 175 1.54 -13.22 9.12
N ASP A 176 0.85 -14.12 8.41
CA ASP A 176 0.60 -15.50 8.85
C ASP A 176 1.90 -16.28 9.02
N ALA A 177 2.87 -16.09 8.11
CA ALA A 177 4.19 -16.70 8.23
C ALA A 177 4.94 -16.21 9.48
N CYS A 178 4.85 -14.91 9.80
CA CYS A 178 5.44 -14.36 11.02
C CYS A 178 4.75 -14.88 12.27
N LEU A 179 3.41 -14.87 12.31
CA LEU A 179 2.62 -15.36 13.43
C LEU A 179 2.90 -16.84 13.72
N SER A 180 3.06 -17.66 12.67
CA SER A 180 3.38 -19.09 12.80
C SER A 180 4.75 -19.37 13.40
N ALA A 181 5.66 -18.39 13.38
CA ALA A 181 7.00 -18.49 13.97
C ALA A 181 7.04 -18.04 15.44
N LEU A 182 5.98 -17.40 15.94
CA LEU A 182 5.89 -16.95 17.33
C LEU A 182 5.35 -18.06 18.23
N PRO A 183 5.71 -18.06 19.52
CA PRO A 183 5.22 -19.07 20.47
C PRO A 183 3.76 -18.82 20.90
N CYS A 184 3.19 -17.66 20.55
CA CYS A 184 1.87 -17.22 20.97
C CYS A 184 0.79 -17.52 19.92
N ARG A 185 -0.48 -17.36 20.30
CA ARG A 185 -1.59 -17.44 19.35
C ARG A 185 -1.67 -16.15 18.53
N GLY A 186 -2.19 -16.26 17.32
CA GLY A 186 -2.55 -15.07 16.56
C GLY A 186 -3.40 -15.37 15.33
N SER A 187 -3.95 -14.32 14.75
CA SER A 187 -4.69 -14.40 13.50
C SER A 187 -4.53 -13.15 12.65
N CYS A 188 -4.66 -13.32 11.33
CA CYS A 188 -4.62 -12.23 10.36
C CYS A 188 -5.92 -12.18 9.53
N HIS A 189 -6.52 -11.00 9.45
CA HIS A 189 -7.80 -10.80 8.76
C HIS A 189 -7.74 -9.63 7.78
N ALA A 190 -8.43 -9.77 6.65
CA ALA A 190 -8.75 -8.62 5.81
C ALA A 190 -9.94 -7.86 6.43
N VAL A 191 -9.87 -6.53 6.43
CA VAL A 191 -10.88 -5.65 7.00
C VAL A 191 -11.19 -4.54 5.99
N ASP A 192 -12.47 -4.20 5.84
CA ASP A 192 -12.90 -3.11 4.96
C ASP A 192 -12.57 -1.73 5.55
N GLU A 193 -12.49 -0.71 4.69
CA GLU A 193 -12.15 0.66 5.10
C GLU A 193 -13.16 1.24 6.09
N GLY A 194 -14.45 0.93 5.94
CA GLY A 194 -15.50 1.44 6.84
C GLY A 194 -15.31 0.94 8.28
N THR A 195 -14.98 -0.34 8.45
CA THR A 195 -14.64 -0.92 9.76
C THR A 195 -13.38 -0.30 10.34
N ARG A 196 -12.36 -0.02 9.52
CA ARG A 196 -11.13 0.68 9.96
C ARG A 196 -11.44 2.10 10.44
N GLU A 197 -12.20 2.88 9.66
CA GLU A 197 -12.60 4.25 10.03
C GLU A 197 -13.41 4.28 11.33
N ALA A 198 -14.30 3.31 11.52
CA ALA A 198 -15.08 3.16 12.75
C ALA A 198 -14.17 2.86 13.96
N ALA A 199 -13.19 1.97 13.82
CA ALA A 199 -12.22 1.68 14.87
C ALA A 199 -11.40 2.91 15.26
N VAL A 200 -10.90 3.66 14.26
CA VAL A 200 -10.18 4.92 14.49
C VAL A 200 -11.06 5.95 15.20
N SER A 201 -12.32 6.08 14.79
CA SER A 201 -13.28 6.99 15.42
C SER A 201 -13.60 6.61 16.88
N ALA A 202 -13.54 5.31 17.20
CA ALA A 202 -13.68 4.79 18.55
C ALA A 202 -12.38 4.88 19.39
N GLY A 203 -11.27 5.33 18.80
CA GLY A 203 -9.97 5.36 19.47
C GLY A 203 -9.39 3.98 19.77
N MET A 204 -9.74 2.98 18.96
CA MET A 204 -9.34 1.58 19.13
C MET A 204 -8.56 1.10 17.91
N GLY A 205 -7.62 0.17 18.13
CA GLY A 205 -7.06 -0.61 17.03
C GLY A 205 -8.11 -1.50 16.37
N VAL A 206 -7.94 -1.77 15.08
CA VAL A 206 -8.94 -2.42 14.24
C VAL A 206 -9.28 -3.83 14.72
N GLY A 207 -8.27 -4.62 15.12
CA GLY A 207 -8.48 -5.96 15.67
C GLY A 207 -9.24 -5.91 16.98
N ARG A 208 -8.87 -4.97 17.87
CA ARG A 208 -9.57 -4.77 19.15
C ARG A 208 -11.01 -4.34 18.97
N TYR A 209 -11.26 -3.40 18.07
CA TYR A 209 -12.61 -2.95 17.76
C TYR A 209 -13.48 -4.08 17.23
N ARG A 210 -12.96 -4.91 16.32
CA ARG A 210 -13.69 -6.08 15.79
C ARG A 210 -14.00 -7.11 16.88
N ALA A 211 -13.03 -7.44 17.72
CA ALA A 211 -13.25 -8.34 18.85
C ALA A 211 -14.25 -7.75 19.86
N ALA A 212 -14.22 -6.44 20.09
CA ALA A 212 -15.18 -5.76 20.95
C ALA A 212 -16.61 -5.84 20.39
N LEU A 213 -16.80 -5.62 19.08
CA LEU A 213 -18.11 -5.78 18.43
C LEU A 213 -18.65 -7.20 18.56
N GLU A 214 -17.80 -8.20 18.32
CA GLU A 214 -18.15 -9.62 18.49
C GLU A 214 -18.56 -9.94 19.93
N LEU A 215 -17.82 -9.43 20.92
CA LEU A 215 -18.15 -9.63 22.33
C LEU A 215 -19.48 -8.95 22.72
N VAL A 216 -19.73 -7.72 22.26
CA VAL A 216 -20.99 -7.00 22.53
C VAL A 216 -22.19 -7.70 21.87
N GLU A 217 -21.99 -8.33 20.71
CA GLU A 217 -23.04 -9.12 20.06
C GLU A 217 -23.39 -10.38 20.87
N LEU A 218 -22.38 -11.05 21.44
CA LEU A 218 -22.56 -12.25 22.27
C LEU A 218 -23.08 -11.93 23.68
N ASP A 219 -22.65 -10.81 24.26
CA ASP A 219 -23.07 -10.33 25.58
C ASP A 219 -23.45 -8.84 25.51
N PRO A 220 -24.74 -8.53 25.28
CA PRO A 220 -25.22 -7.15 25.20
C PRO A 220 -25.11 -6.33 26.49
N SER A 221 -24.67 -6.93 27.61
CA SER A 221 -24.41 -6.21 28.86
C SER A 221 -23.04 -5.52 28.87
N VAL A 222 -22.12 -5.94 27.99
CA VAL A 222 -20.79 -5.35 27.83
C VAL A 222 -20.86 -4.13 26.92
N THR A 223 -20.09 -3.11 27.23
CA THR A 223 -19.96 -1.88 26.42
C THR A 223 -18.66 -1.85 25.61
N LEU A 224 -18.64 -1.06 24.53
CA LEU A 224 -17.41 -0.85 23.75
C LEU A 224 -16.31 -0.18 24.59
N GLU A 225 -16.66 0.75 25.48
CA GLU A 225 -15.70 1.39 26.38
C GLU A 225 -15.03 0.38 27.33
N GLU A 226 -15.79 -0.56 27.88
CA GLU A 226 -15.23 -1.63 28.71
C GLU A 226 -14.29 -2.52 27.90
N CYS A 227 -14.68 -2.89 26.69
CA CYS A 227 -13.84 -3.68 25.77
C CYS A 227 -12.52 -2.96 25.42
N ALA A 228 -12.52 -1.62 25.33
CA ALA A 228 -11.32 -0.86 25.02
C ALA A 228 -10.22 -0.96 26.10
N SER A 229 -10.62 -1.26 27.34
CA SER A 229 -9.70 -1.46 28.47
C SER A 229 -9.13 -2.88 28.57
N LEU A 230 -9.69 -3.83 27.81
CA LEU A 230 -9.27 -5.23 27.81
C LEU A 230 -8.12 -5.45 26.83
N SER A 231 -7.20 -6.35 27.18
CA SER A 231 -6.21 -6.88 26.24
C SER A 231 -6.88 -7.73 25.16
N MET A 232 -6.21 -7.90 24.00
CA MET A 232 -6.74 -8.77 22.95
C MET A 232 -6.96 -10.20 23.40
N ARG A 233 -6.08 -10.71 24.28
CA ARG A 233 -6.26 -12.02 24.90
C ARG A 233 -7.56 -12.08 25.70
N GLU A 234 -7.79 -11.13 26.60
CA GLU A 234 -8.99 -11.12 27.45
C GLU A 234 -10.28 -11.03 26.62
N LEU A 235 -10.28 -10.23 25.55
CA LEU A 235 -11.40 -10.17 24.61
C LEU A 235 -11.66 -11.54 23.99
N ARG A 236 -10.61 -12.18 23.45
CA ARG A 236 -10.73 -13.48 22.79
C ARG A 236 -11.10 -14.61 23.75
N ASP A 237 -10.60 -14.59 24.98
CA ASP A 237 -10.96 -15.56 26.02
C ASP A 237 -12.44 -15.43 26.43
N ARG A 238 -12.96 -14.20 26.57
CA ARG A 238 -14.39 -13.96 26.85
C ARG A 238 -15.30 -14.41 25.72
N ILE A 239 -14.94 -14.07 24.48
CA ILE A 239 -15.66 -14.52 23.28
C ILE A 239 -15.72 -16.05 23.26
N ALA A 240 -14.58 -16.73 23.43
CA ALA A 240 -14.52 -18.19 23.41
C ALA A 240 -15.38 -18.84 24.51
N ALA A 241 -15.42 -18.25 25.71
CA ALA A 241 -16.25 -18.74 26.81
C ALA A 241 -17.76 -18.65 26.50
N LEU A 242 -18.20 -17.57 25.84
CA LEU A 242 -19.60 -17.37 25.45
C LEU A 242 -19.98 -18.27 24.26
N SER A 243 -19.13 -18.36 23.24
CA SER A 243 -19.40 -19.17 22.05
C SER A 243 -19.44 -20.68 22.34
N SER A 244 -18.72 -21.16 23.36
CA SER A 244 -18.73 -22.57 23.77
C SER A 244 -19.92 -22.92 24.68
N GLY A 245 -20.45 -21.95 25.44
CA GLY A 245 -21.61 -22.12 26.32
C GLY A 245 -22.94 -22.37 25.59
N ASP A 246 -23.08 -21.92 24.34
CA ASP A 246 -24.28 -22.15 23.52
C ASP A 246 -24.43 -23.62 23.04
N SER A 247 -23.36 -24.43 23.16
CA SER A 247 -23.36 -25.84 22.73
C SER A 247 -24.01 -26.79 23.74
N GLU A 248 -24.12 -26.44 25.03
CA GLU A 248 -24.59 -27.37 26.08
C GLU A 248 -26.07 -27.16 26.48
N GLY A 249 -26.78 -26.22 25.84
CA GLY A 249 -28.15 -25.81 26.21
C GLY A 249 -29.32 -26.47 25.47
N ARG A 250 -29.14 -27.58 24.73
CA ARG A 250 -30.23 -28.27 24.00
C ARG A 250 -30.20 -29.81 24.12
N GLY A 251 -29.93 -30.32 25.31
CA GLY A 251 -30.22 -31.72 25.68
C GLY A 251 -31.55 -31.82 26.42
N SER A 252 -32.68 -31.73 25.71
CA SER A 252 -34.00 -31.97 26.31
C SER A 252 -34.06 -33.41 26.84
N GLY A 253 -34.06 -33.53 28.17
CA GLY A 253 -34.32 -34.78 28.85
C GLY A 253 -35.69 -35.32 28.48
N ASN A 254 -35.73 -36.63 28.21
CA ASN A 254 -36.93 -37.41 28.43
C ASN A 254 -36.51 -38.64 29.23
N GLY A 255 -36.83 -38.61 30.52
CA GLY A 255 -36.68 -39.76 31.39
C GLY A 255 -37.77 -40.78 31.10
N GLN A 256 -37.43 -42.06 31.18
CA GLN A 256 -38.41 -43.07 31.58
C GLN A 256 -37.72 -44.13 32.43
N HIS A 257 -38.31 -44.32 33.60
CA HIS A 257 -37.98 -45.25 34.66
C HIS A 257 -37.94 -46.72 34.20
N GLY A 258 -37.07 -47.50 34.83
CA GLY A 258 -37.10 -48.97 34.82
C GLY A 258 -36.45 -49.54 36.08
N HIS A 259 -37.27 -49.82 37.10
CA HIS A 259 -36.92 -50.55 38.31
C HIS A 259 -36.87 -52.08 38.05
N GLY A 260 -35.98 -52.79 38.75
CA GLY A 260 -35.96 -54.25 38.90
C GLY A 260 -34.55 -54.80 38.65
N GLY A 261 -33.82 -55.41 39.57
CA GLY A 261 -34.20 -56.27 40.68
C GLY A 261 -33.76 -57.71 40.35
N GLY A 262 -32.97 -58.33 41.24
CA GLY A 262 -32.79 -59.78 41.27
C GLY A 262 -31.47 -60.32 40.72
N GLY A 263 -30.71 -60.97 41.59
CA GLY A 263 -29.42 -61.59 41.30
C GLY A 263 -29.46 -62.85 40.44
N GLY A 264 -28.26 -63.35 40.15
CA GLY A 264 -28.04 -64.61 39.45
C GLY A 264 -26.55 -64.92 39.39
N GLN A 265 -26.21 -66.11 39.87
CA GLN A 265 -24.89 -66.60 40.18
C GLN A 265 -24.38 -67.55 39.07
N HIS A 266 -23.08 -67.87 39.07
CA HIS A 266 -22.39 -68.87 38.21
C HIS A 266 -22.25 -68.52 36.71
N GLY A 267 -21.18 -68.84 35.99
CA GLY A 267 -19.97 -69.62 36.25
C GLY A 267 -19.33 -70.00 34.91
N LYS A 268 -17.98 -70.10 34.89
CA LYS A 268 -17.09 -70.87 33.99
C LYS A 268 -17.39 -71.00 32.48
N GLY A 269 -16.36 -70.75 31.67
CA GLY A 269 -16.18 -71.48 30.41
C GLY A 269 -15.13 -70.91 29.45
N ASN A 270 -13.97 -71.56 29.38
CA ASN A 270 -12.96 -71.45 28.33
C ASN A 270 -13.55 -71.54 26.90
N ARG A 271 -13.08 -70.69 25.99
CA ARG A 271 -12.08 -71.02 24.94
C ARG A 271 -11.79 -69.79 24.10
#